data_AF-X6MZ36-F1
#
_entry.id   AF-X6MZ36-F1
#
_cell.length_a   1.000
_cell.length_b   1.000
_cell.length_c   1.000
_cell.angle_alpha   90.00
_cell.angle_beta   90.00
_cell.angle_gamma   90.00
#
_symmetry.space_group_name_H-M   'P 1'
#
loop_
_entity.id
_entity.type
_entity.pdbx_description
1 polymer ?
#
loop_
_entity_poly.entity_id
_entity_poly.type
_entity_poly.pdbx_seq_one_letter_code
_entity_poly.pdbx_strand_id
1 'polypeptide(L)'
;MKSALRALYVNFSFFVKNEWNEYCEGERIVRELTSNDDEKPSPDKLKRLVYLIGAEPENYQLTYMMIMKRVTDFRYLRHMEKVSFLIFKKKKRYQPSEHVYVQKKKIKGLIVVEYILKYGDHRFVRSCKRDVRHFKKLRGFTYELYNKDFGGGGV
;
A
#
# COMPACT_ATOMS: atom_id res chain seq x y z
N MET A 1 11.77 11.78 -23.38
CA MET A 1 10.66 12.78 -23.32
C MET A 1 9.35 12.20 -22.76
N LYS A 2 8.77 11.13 -23.31
CA LYS A 2 7.49 10.56 -22.82
C LYS A 2 7.50 10.12 -21.34
N SER A 3 8.63 9.62 -20.84
CA SER A 3 8.79 9.21 -19.42
C SER A 3 8.77 10.40 -18.45
N ALA A 4 9.46 11.49 -18.77
CA ALA A 4 9.50 12.70 -17.94
C ALA A 4 8.13 13.39 -17.85
N LEU A 5 7.42 13.51 -18.98
CA LEU A 5 6.05 14.04 -19.00
C LEU A 5 5.06 13.16 -18.21
N ARG A 6 5.24 11.83 -18.26
CA ARG A 6 4.43 10.90 -17.47
C ARG A 6 4.71 11.02 -15.98
N ALA A 7 5.96 11.21 -15.57
CA ALA A 7 6.33 11.45 -14.18
C ALA A 7 5.74 12.78 -13.66
N LEU A 8 5.83 13.86 -14.45
CA LEU A 8 5.22 15.15 -14.13
C LEU A 8 3.70 15.04 -13.95
N TYR A 9 3.01 14.35 -14.86
CA TYR A 9 1.55 14.17 -14.77
C TYR A 9 1.14 13.33 -13.56
N VAL A 10 1.89 12.27 -13.24
CA VAL A 10 1.62 11.42 -12.07
C VAL A 10 1.82 12.20 -10.77
N ASN A 11 2.89 12.99 -10.67
CA ASN A 11 3.17 13.83 -9.50
C ASN A 11 2.11 14.94 -9.35
N PHE A 12 1.73 15.58 -10.45
CA PHE A 12 0.67 16.58 -10.47
C PHE A 12 -0.68 16.00 -10.04
N SER A 13 -1.06 14.83 -10.58
CA SER A 13 -2.29 14.13 -10.18
C SER A 13 -2.28 13.70 -8.71
N PHE A 14 -1.12 13.31 -8.17
CA PHE A 14 -0.99 12.93 -6.77
C PHE A 14 -1.20 14.13 -5.84
N PHE A 15 -0.61 15.27 -6.19
CA PHE A 15 -0.72 16.54 -5.48
C PHE A 15 -2.16 17.07 -5.46
N VAL A 16 -2.81 17.16 -6.64
CA VAL A 16 -4.21 17.59 -6.75
C VAL A 16 -5.14 16.71 -5.92
N LYS A 17 -4.90 15.39 -5.90
CA LYS A 17 -5.67 14.45 -5.06
C LYS A 17 -5.37 14.60 -3.57
N ASN A 18 -4.25 15.17 -3.17
CA ASN A 18 -3.97 15.45 -1.76
C ASN A 18 -4.75 16.66 -1.28
N GLU A 19 -4.76 17.72 -2.08
CA GLU A 19 -5.48 18.95 -1.76
C GLU A 19 -7.00 18.72 -1.80
N TRP A 20 -7.52 18.10 -2.85
CA TRP A 20 -8.96 17.85 -2.99
C TRP A 20 -9.56 17.05 -1.83
N ASN A 21 -8.81 16.07 -1.32
CA ASN A 21 -9.29 15.19 -0.25
C ASN A 21 -8.84 15.65 1.15
N GLU A 22 -8.16 16.80 1.23
CA GLU A 22 -7.72 17.41 2.49
C GLU A 22 -6.95 16.44 3.41
N TYR A 23 -6.14 15.55 2.84
CA TYR A 23 -5.41 14.55 3.61
C TYR A 23 -4.46 15.21 4.61
N CYS A 24 -4.43 14.71 5.85
CA CYS A 24 -3.50 15.20 6.86
C CYS A 24 -2.05 14.75 6.56
N GLU A 25 -1.07 15.30 7.29
CA GLU A 25 0.35 15.01 7.04
C GLU A 25 0.67 13.50 7.09
N GLY A 26 0.16 12.80 8.12
CA GLY A 26 0.38 11.36 8.25
C GLY A 26 -0.24 10.56 7.09
N GLU A 27 -1.42 10.93 6.62
CA GLU A 27 -2.03 10.32 5.44
C GLU A 27 -1.20 10.55 4.17
N ARG A 28 -0.68 11.77 3.97
CA ARG A 28 0.19 12.10 2.83
C ARG A 28 1.45 11.26 2.83
N ILE A 29 2.13 11.16 3.98
CA ILE A 29 3.33 10.33 4.13
C ILE A 29 3.03 8.86 3.84
N VAL A 30 1.92 8.31 4.36
CA VAL A 30 1.52 6.93 4.06
C VAL A 30 1.27 6.74 2.57
N ARG A 31 0.62 7.69 1.90
CA ARG A 31 0.40 7.63 0.44
C ARG A 31 1.70 7.63 -0.36
N GLU A 32 2.69 8.40 0.07
CA GLU A 32 4.01 8.44 -0.57
C GLU A 32 4.80 7.16 -0.31
N LEU A 33 4.83 6.68 0.93
CA LEU A 33 5.51 5.43 1.28
C LEU A 33 4.90 4.21 0.61
N THR A 34 3.62 4.28 0.23
CA THR A 34 2.87 3.22 -0.44
C THR A 34 2.52 3.57 -1.90
N SER A 35 3.28 4.49 -2.49
CA SER A 35 3.23 4.81 -3.92
C SER A 35 3.52 3.58 -4.78
N ASN A 36 3.08 3.61 -6.03
CA ASN A 36 3.25 2.49 -6.95
C ASN A 36 4.54 2.54 -7.78
N ASP A 37 5.53 3.32 -7.34
CA ASP A 37 6.88 3.24 -7.93
C ASP A 37 7.62 1.98 -7.45
N ASP A 38 8.77 1.73 -8.07
CA ASP A 38 9.68 0.63 -7.72
C ASP A 38 10.60 0.99 -6.56
N GLU A 39 10.51 2.21 -6.03
CA GLU A 39 11.38 2.67 -4.96
C GLU A 39 10.96 2.06 -3.62
N LYS A 40 11.96 1.72 -2.80
CA LYS A 40 11.71 1.24 -1.45
C LYS A 40 11.21 2.40 -0.58
N PRO A 41 10.32 2.13 0.41
CA PRO A 41 9.91 3.13 1.39
C PRO A 41 11.11 3.84 2.02
N SER A 42 11.14 5.18 1.94
CA SER A 42 12.24 5.99 2.47
C SER A 42 12.35 5.85 4.01
N PRO A 43 13.54 5.53 4.56
CA PRO A 43 13.74 5.40 6.00
C PRO A 43 13.39 6.66 6.79
N ASP A 44 13.70 7.84 6.27
CA ASP A 44 13.45 9.10 6.96
C ASP A 44 11.96 9.41 7.05
N LYS A 45 11.21 9.10 5.99
CA LYS A 45 9.75 9.20 5.98
C LYS A 45 9.09 8.19 6.92
N LEU A 46 9.65 6.97 7.05
CA LEU A 46 9.19 5.99 8.03
C LEU A 46 9.39 6.48 9.47
N LYS A 47 10.56 7.05 9.79
CA LYS A 47 10.82 7.66 11.10
C LYS A 47 9.88 8.83 11.37
N ARG A 48 9.66 9.71 10.38
CA ARG A 48 8.70 10.82 10.50
C ARG A 48 7.29 10.32 10.76
N LEU A 49 6.86 9.25 10.08
CA LEU A 49 5.54 8.66 10.30
C LEU A 49 5.39 8.10 11.71
N VAL A 50 6.42 7.44 12.25
CA VAL A 50 6.43 6.96 13.65
C VAL A 50 6.28 8.13 14.63
N TYR A 51 7.02 9.22 14.39
CA TYR A 51 6.89 10.45 15.19
C TYR A 51 5.46 11.00 15.16
N LEU A 52 4.86 11.18 13.97
CA LEU A 52 3.50 11.71 13.84
C LEU A 52 2.46 10.85 14.57
N ILE A 53 2.56 9.52 14.44
CA ILE A 53 1.64 8.58 15.10
C ILE A 53 1.76 8.63 16.62
N GLY A 54 2.96 8.87 17.16
CA GLY A 54 3.20 8.94 18.60
C GLY A 54 2.91 10.31 19.22
N ALA A 55 3.32 11.39 18.54
CA ALA A 55 3.32 12.75 19.05
C ALA A 55 2.03 13.52 18.75
N GLU A 56 1.27 13.14 17.71
CA GLU A 56 0.10 13.87 17.24
C GLU A 56 -1.17 12.98 17.25
N PRO A 57 -1.86 12.88 18.40
CA PRO A 57 -3.04 12.02 18.56
C PRO A 57 -4.18 12.32 17.58
N GLU A 58 -4.32 13.59 17.19
CA GLU A 58 -5.34 14.06 16.25
C GLU A 58 -5.16 13.45 14.86
N ASN A 59 -3.91 13.25 14.46
CA ASN A 59 -3.55 12.65 13.17
C ASN A 59 -3.56 11.12 13.21
N TYR A 60 -3.53 10.52 14.40
CA TYR A 60 -3.40 9.06 14.58
C TYR A 60 -4.50 8.29 13.85
N GLN A 61 -5.77 8.63 14.09
CA GLN A 61 -6.89 7.83 13.59
C GLN A 61 -6.96 7.85 12.06
N LEU A 62 -6.81 9.02 11.45
CA LEU A 62 -6.81 9.20 9.99
C LEU A 62 -5.62 8.46 9.35
N THR A 63 -4.42 8.65 9.93
CA THR A 63 -3.20 7.98 9.47
C THR A 63 -3.32 6.47 9.55
N TYR A 64 -3.82 5.95 10.68
CA TYR A 64 -4.06 4.52 10.88
C TYR A 64 -5.07 3.98 9.86
N MET A 65 -6.19 4.69 9.62
CA MET A 65 -7.18 4.30 8.63
C MET A 65 -6.59 4.27 7.21
N MET A 66 -5.70 5.21 6.86
CA MET A 66 -5.01 5.20 5.58
C MET A 66 -4.05 4.02 5.45
N ILE A 67 -3.28 3.68 6.50
CA ILE A 67 -2.42 2.49 6.53
C ILE A 67 -3.26 1.24 6.30
N MET A 68 -4.36 1.09 7.07
CA MET A 68 -5.24 -0.06 6.93
C MET A 68 -5.86 -0.13 5.54
N LYS A 69 -6.30 1.01 4.98
CA LYS A 69 -6.79 1.07 3.59
C LYS A 69 -5.75 0.54 2.61
N ARG A 70 -4.45 0.86 2.78
CA ARG A 70 -3.38 0.34 1.90
C ARG A 70 -3.14 -1.16 2.05
N VAL A 71 -3.27 -1.69 3.26
CA VAL A 71 -3.03 -3.11 3.57
C VAL A 71 -4.25 -3.97 3.22
N THR A 72 -5.46 -3.42 3.31
CA THR A 72 -6.73 -4.16 3.25
C THR A 72 -7.61 -3.76 2.07
N ASP A 73 -7.11 -3.08 1.05
CA ASP A 73 -7.91 -2.76 -0.14
C ASP A 73 -8.21 -4.03 -0.97
N PHE A 74 -9.16 -4.83 -0.47
CA PHE A 74 -9.63 -6.07 -1.11
C PHE A 74 -10.59 -5.79 -2.26
N ARG A 75 -11.11 -4.56 -2.40
CA ARG A 75 -12.12 -4.21 -3.43
C ARG A 75 -11.59 -4.41 -4.84
N TYR A 76 -10.28 -4.26 -5.04
CA TYR A 76 -9.65 -4.51 -6.34
C TYR A 76 -9.24 -5.96 -6.57
N LEU A 77 -9.16 -6.81 -5.53
CA LEU A 77 -8.76 -8.22 -5.71
C LEU A 77 -9.84 -9.03 -6.46
N ARG A 78 -11.10 -8.97 -6.04
CA ARG A 78 -12.19 -9.73 -6.70
C ARG A 78 -12.53 -9.21 -8.09
N HIS A 79 -12.45 -7.89 -8.30
CA HIS A 79 -12.66 -7.31 -9.63
C HIS A 79 -11.52 -7.74 -10.57
N MET A 80 -10.28 -7.82 -10.08
CA MET A 80 -9.12 -8.25 -10.86
C MET A 80 -9.11 -9.76 -11.11
N GLU A 81 -9.54 -10.62 -10.17
CA GLU A 81 -9.75 -12.06 -10.41
C GLU A 81 -10.75 -12.27 -11.55
N LYS A 82 -11.88 -11.56 -11.51
CA LYS A 82 -12.94 -11.66 -12.54
C LYS A 82 -12.48 -11.15 -13.91
N VAL A 83 -11.73 -10.04 -13.94
CA VAL A 83 -11.15 -9.47 -15.17
C VAL A 83 -10.04 -10.36 -15.72
N SER A 84 -9.19 -10.94 -14.88
CA SER A 84 -8.10 -11.83 -15.29
C SER A 84 -8.62 -13.13 -15.88
N PHE A 85 -9.66 -13.70 -15.26
CA PHE A 85 -10.35 -14.89 -15.76
C PHE A 85 -11.03 -14.63 -17.11
N LEU A 86 -11.69 -13.49 -17.28
CA LEU A 86 -12.33 -13.10 -18.54
C LEU A 86 -11.31 -12.79 -19.65
N ILE A 87 -10.19 -12.15 -19.32
CA ILE A 87 -9.09 -11.86 -20.26
C ILE A 87 -8.37 -13.15 -20.66
N PHE A 88 -8.11 -14.07 -19.72
CA PHE A 88 -7.53 -15.38 -19.99
C PHE A 88 -8.40 -16.20 -20.95
N LYS A 89 -9.73 -16.19 -20.76
CA LYS A 89 -10.67 -16.82 -21.70
C LYS A 89 -10.67 -16.17 -23.09
N LYS A 90 -10.46 -14.84 -23.19
CA LYS A 90 -10.57 -14.11 -24.47
C LYS A 90 -9.26 -13.95 -25.24
N LYS A 91 -8.11 -13.95 -24.59
CA LYS A 91 -6.81 -13.74 -25.22
C LYS A 91 -5.80 -14.74 -24.67
N LYS A 92 -5.26 -15.61 -25.53
CA LYS A 92 -4.06 -16.44 -25.26
C LYS A 92 -2.78 -15.61 -24.95
N ARG A 93 -2.90 -14.32 -24.67
CA ARG A 93 -1.81 -13.39 -24.32
C ARG A 93 -2.29 -12.49 -23.19
N TYR A 94 -2.14 -13.00 -21.97
CA TYR A 94 -2.28 -12.23 -20.75
C TYR A 94 -1.14 -11.20 -20.67
N GLN A 95 -1.45 -9.93 -20.34
CA GLN A 95 -0.42 -8.95 -20.00
C GLN A 95 -0.42 -8.73 -18.47
N PRO A 96 0.63 -9.12 -17.75
CA PRO A 96 0.70 -9.11 -16.28
C PRO A 96 0.65 -7.74 -15.60
N SER A 97 0.60 -6.66 -16.36
CA SER A 97 0.93 -5.34 -15.85
C SER A 97 -0.01 -4.91 -14.71
N GLU A 98 -1.34 -5.03 -14.84
CA GLU A 98 -2.32 -4.53 -13.85
C GLU A 98 -2.28 -5.23 -12.47
N HIS A 99 -2.00 -6.53 -12.40
CA HIS A 99 -1.86 -7.25 -11.12
C HIS A 99 -0.67 -6.78 -10.31
N VAL A 100 0.42 -6.42 -10.98
CA VAL A 100 1.63 -5.87 -10.36
C VAL A 100 1.32 -4.57 -9.59
N TYR A 101 0.38 -3.74 -10.07
CA TYR A 101 0.05 -2.43 -9.46
C TYR A 101 -0.63 -2.56 -8.09
N VAL A 102 -1.48 -3.58 -7.92
CA VAL A 102 -2.25 -3.76 -6.67
C VAL A 102 -1.36 -4.38 -5.58
N GLN A 103 -0.42 -5.23 -5.98
CA GLN A 103 0.43 -5.96 -5.03
C GLN A 103 1.55 -5.08 -4.44
N LYS A 104 2.12 -4.14 -5.20
CA LYS A 104 3.18 -3.23 -4.70
C LYS A 104 2.74 -2.34 -3.54
N LYS A 105 1.59 -1.67 -3.67
CA LYS A 105 1.05 -0.79 -2.62
C LYS A 105 0.79 -1.55 -1.32
N LYS A 106 0.33 -2.80 -1.45
CA LYS A 106 0.03 -3.68 -0.32
C LYS A 106 1.30 -4.11 0.41
N ILE A 107 2.33 -4.51 -0.32
CA ILE A 107 3.64 -4.89 0.26
C ILE A 107 4.28 -3.70 0.95
N LYS A 108 4.31 -2.53 0.30
CA LYS A 108 4.81 -1.31 0.93
C LYS A 108 3.98 -0.94 2.18
N GLY A 109 2.66 -1.14 2.14
CA GLY A 109 1.80 -0.97 3.31
C GLY A 109 2.16 -1.92 4.46
N LEU A 110 2.50 -3.17 4.16
CA LEU A 110 2.97 -4.14 5.15
C LEU A 110 4.33 -3.76 5.74
N ILE A 111 5.27 -3.29 4.92
CA ILE A 111 6.56 -2.77 5.39
C ILE A 111 6.35 -1.59 6.35
N VAL A 112 5.42 -0.68 6.03
CA VAL A 112 5.05 0.44 6.91
C VAL A 112 4.50 -0.08 8.25
N VAL A 113 3.58 -1.05 8.23
CA VAL A 113 3.02 -1.64 9.46
C VAL A 113 4.11 -2.32 10.29
N GLU A 114 4.98 -3.12 9.67
CA GLU A 114 6.09 -3.80 10.35
C GLU A 114 7.02 -2.79 11.03
N TYR A 115 7.38 -1.72 10.32
CA TYR A 115 8.25 -0.67 10.87
C TYR A 115 7.62 0.02 12.07
N ILE A 116 6.33 0.38 12.00
CA ILE A 116 5.64 1.03 13.12
C ILE A 116 5.42 0.06 14.28
N LEU A 117 5.19 -1.23 14.03
CA LEU A 117 5.12 -2.24 15.10
C LEU A 117 6.45 -2.38 15.85
N LYS A 118 7.58 -2.18 15.15
CA LYS A 118 8.92 -2.29 15.73
C LYS A 118 9.35 -1.04 16.52
N TYR A 119 8.97 0.15 16.06
CA TYR A 119 9.50 1.42 16.59
C TYR A 119 8.43 2.38 17.14
N GLY A 120 7.15 2.10 16.92
CA GLY A 120 6.04 2.95 17.33
C GLY A 120 5.51 2.66 18.74
N ASP A 121 4.58 3.51 19.17
CA ASP A 121 3.91 3.40 20.48
C ASP A 121 2.98 2.17 20.54
N HIS A 122 2.83 1.60 21.73
CA HIS A 122 1.88 0.54 22.08
C HIS A 122 0.45 0.82 21.66
N ARG A 123 0.04 2.09 21.53
CA ARG A 123 -1.27 2.47 20.96
C ARG A 123 -1.49 1.85 19.59
N PHE A 124 -0.48 1.89 18.72
CA PHE A 124 -0.53 1.27 17.39
C PHE A 124 -0.70 -0.24 17.47
N VAL A 125 0.04 -0.88 18.36
CA VAL A 125 -0.07 -2.33 18.62
C VAL A 125 -1.48 -2.71 19.05
N ARG A 126 -2.11 -1.93 19.94
CA ARG A 126 -3.50 -2.17 20.38
C ARG A 126 -4.50 -2.04 19.23
N SER A 127 -4.34 -1.02 18.37
CA SER A 127 -5.17 -0.87 17.17
C SER A 127 -5.01 -2.06 16.23
N CYS A 128 -3.78 -2.50 15.95
CA CYS A 128 -3.55 -3.69 15.11
C CYS A 128 -4.16 -4.97 15.71
N LYS A 129 -4.11 -5.13 17.04
CA LYS A 129 -4.75 -6.27 17.73
C LYS A 129 -6.27 -6.25 17.57
N ARG A 130 -6.90 -5.08 17.68
CA ARG A 130 -8.35 -4.92 17.44
C ARG A 130 -8.73 -5.33 16.02
N ASP A 131 -7.88 -4.99 15.05
CA ASP A 131 -8.12 -5.22 13.62
C ASP A 131 -7.42 -6.49 13.08
N VAL A 132 -7.02 -7.41 13.96
CA VAL A 132 -6.26 -8.63 13.61
C VAL A 132 -6.93 -9.48 12.53
N ARG A 133 -8.27 -9.44 12.45
CA ARG A 133 -9.03 -10.15 11.41
C ARG A 133 -8.68 -9.69 9.99
N HIS A 134 -8.29 -8.43 9.82
CA HIS A 134 -7.84 -7.90 8.54
C HIS A 134 -6.49 -8.49 8.12
N PHE A 135 -5.56 -8.62 9.06
CA PHE A 135 -4.26 -9.25 8.83
C PHE A 135 -4.38 -10.76 8.61
N LYS A 136 -5.32 -11.44 9.28
CA LYS A 136 -5.58 -12.87 9.04
C LYS A 136 -5.98 -13.17 7.58
N LYS A 137 -6.67 -12.24 6.91
CA LYS A 137 -7.01 -12.36 5.47
C LYS A 137 -5.79 -12.25 4.55
N LEU A 138 -4.63 -11.86 5.07
CA LEU A 138 -3.36 -11.82 4.35
C LEU A 138 -2.62 -13.15 4.42
N ARG A 139 -3.05 -14.08 5.29
CA ARG A 139 -2.48 -15.41 5.39
C ARG A 139 -2.74 -16.15 4.07
N GLY A 140 -1.67 -16.47 3.35
CA GLY A 140 -1.73 -17.09 2.01
C GLY A 140 -1.76 -16.10 0.85
N PHE A 141 -1.56 -14.80 1.09
CA PHE A 141 -1.36 -13.85 -0.01
C PHE A 141 0.01 -14.09 -0.66
N THR A 142 0.01 -14.53 -1.92
CA THR A 142 1.22 -14.65 -2.75
C THR A 142 1.40 -13.43 -3.64
N TYR A 143 2.66 -13.07 -3.88
CA TYR A 143 3.01 -11.97 -4.77
C TYR A 143 3.97 -12.46 -5.83
N GLU A 144 3.47 -12.67 -7.04
CA GLU A 144 4.32 -12.98 -8.18
C GLU A 144 4.68 -11.71 -8.95
N LEU A 145 5.98 -11.39 -9.01
CA LEU A 145 6.51 -10.32 -9.84
C LEU A 145 7.50 -10.92 -10.83
N TYR A 146 7.25 -10.73 -12.13
CA TYR A 146 8.07 -11.31 -13.21
C TYR A 146 8.24 -12.84 -13.10
N ASN A 147 7.16 -13.56 -12.79
CA ASN A 147 7.15 -15.02 -12.59
C ASN A 147 8.06 -15.51 -11.43
N LYS A 148 8.41 -14.64 -10.49
CA LYS A 148 9.03 -15.01 -9.21
C LYS A 148 8.04 -14.73 -8.08
N ASP A 149 7.77 -15.75 -7.26
CA ASP A 149 7.00 -15.58 -6.02
C ASP A 149 7.87 -14.91 -4.95
N PHE A 150 7.41 -13.78 -4.46
CA PHE A 150 7.96 -13.02 -3.35
C PHE A 150 7.06 -13.09 -2.11
N GLY A 151 5.93 -13.81 -2.19
CA GLY A 151 4.98 -14.02 -1.10
C GLY A 151 5.41 -15.08 -0.08
N GLY A 152 6.56 -15.72 -0.28
CA GLY A 152 7.11 -16.68 0.66
C GLY A 152 6.37 -18.02 0.69
N GLY A 153 5.69 -18.42 -0.39
CA GLY A 153 5.00 -19.70 -0.51
C GLY A 153 5.92 -20.91 -0.72
N GLY A 154 7.12 -20.88 -0.14
CA GLY A 154 8.13 -21.93 -0.25
C GLY A 154 8.45 -22.56 1.11
N VAL A 155 7.45 -23.22 1.71
CA VAL A 155 7.60 -24.39 2.60
C VAL A 155 6.42 -25.31 2.36
#